data_AF-A0A091I5U8-F1
#
_entry.id   AF-A0A091I5U8-F1
#
_cell.length_a   1.000
_cell.length_b   1.000
_cell.length_c   1.000
_cell.angle_alpha   90.00
_cell.angle_beta   90.00
_cell.angle_gamma   90.00
#
_symmetry.space_group_name_H-M   'P 1'
#
loop_
_entity.id
_entity.type
_entity.pdbx_description
1 polymer ?
#
loop_
_entity_poly.entity_id
_entity_poly.type
_entity_poly.pdbx_seq_one_letter_code
_entity_poly.pdbx_strand_id
1 'polypeptide(L)'
;AESFKEFAELLHEVELERSMMVQNASDLLIKPLENFRKEQIGFTKERKKKFEKDGEKFYSMLDRHLHLSSKKKESQLQEADLQVDKERHNFFESSLEYVYQIQEVQESKKFSIVEPVLAFLHSLFTYNNLTVELTQDFLPYKQQLQLSLQNTRNHFSSTREELEDLKKRMKEAPLTCKLPGQPTIEGYLYTQEKWALGISWVKYYCQYEKEAKTLRMTPMDQKPGAKQGTLDLTLKSCVRRKTDSIDKRFCFDIETNERSGTITLQALSEANRRLWMEAMDGKEPIYHSPITKQEEMELNEVGFKFVRKCINAVETKGLTTEGVYRTVGSNIQVQKLLNAFFDPKCPGDVDLQSGDWDIKTITSSLKFYLRNLSEPVMTYKLHKELVQAAKSENLDYRLGAIHALVYKLPDKNREMLELLIQHLVNICEHSRENLMSPSNMGVIFGPTLMRAQEDTVAAMMNIKFQNIVVEILIEHFGKIYSGPPEDTAAPPVPPPRVTARRHKPITISKRPLRERPVFFGASLEESGADQQGQTPNGSSIVSMEAPKPLLRSRLPTPRLGAEEPTR
;
A
#
# COMPACT_ATOMS: atom_id res chain seq x y z
N ALA A 1 -25.33 11.77 -11.78
CA ALA A 1 -25.77 12.50 -12.99
C ALA A 1 -27.13 13.15 -12.74
N GLU A 2 -28.15 12.38 -12.37
CA GLU A 2 -29.49 12.90 -12.03
C GLU A 2 -29.47 13.99 -10.95
N SER A 3 -28.71 13.82 -9.86
CA SER A 3 -28.62 14.88 -8.83
C SER A 3 -28.04 16.19 -9.32
N PHE A 4 -27.15 16.18 -10.31
CA PHE A 4 -26.66 17.42 -10.91
C PHE A 4 -27.71 18.10 -11.77
N LYS A 5 -28.60 17.31 -12.40
CA LYS A 5 -29.73 17.85 -13.16
C LYS A 5 -30.72 18.57 -12.24
N GLU A 6 -31.10 17.93 -11.13
CA GLU A 6 -32.00 18.51 -10.12
C GLU A 6 -31.43 19.81 -9.51
N PHE A 7 -30.12 19.83 -9.20
CA PHE A 7 -29.47 21.07 -8.73
C PHE A 7 -29.45 22.16 -9.80
N ALA A 8 -29.23 21.81 -11.06
CA ALA A 8 -29.20 22.77 -12.16
C ALA A 8 -30.58 23.38 -12.40
N GLU A 9 -31.65 22.58 -12.33
CA GLU A 9 -33.03 23.05 -12.45
C GLU A 9 -33.38 24.03 -11.32
N LEU A 10 -33.08 23.69 -10.06
CA LEU A 10 -33.28 24.59 -8.92
C LEU A 10 -32.50 25.90 -9.08
N LEU A 11 -31.22 25.83 -9.47
CA LEU A 11 -30.39 27.03 -9.68
C LEU A 11 -30.92 27.92 -10.80
N HIS A 12 -31.47 27.32 -11.86
CA HIS A 12 -32.06 28.07 -12.96
C HIS A 12 -33.30 28.84 -12.51
N GLU A 13 -34.16 28.20 -11.71
CA GLU A 13 -35.37 28.83 -11.17
C GLU A 13 -35.04 29.97 -10.19
N VAL A 14 -34.08 29.77 -9.29
CA VAL A 14 -33.57 30.84 -8.40
C VAL A 14 -33.04 32.03 -9.20
N GLU A 15 -32.28 31.78 -10.28
CA GLU A 15 -31.72 32.87 -11.09
C GLU A 15 -32.78 33.59 -11.92
N LEU A 16 -33.82 32.90 -12.37
CA LEU A 16 -34.97 33.50 -13.04
C LEU A 16 -35.68 34.48 -12.11
N GLU A 17 -35.98 34.05 -10.87
CA GLU A 17 -36.64 34.90 -9.88
C GLU A 17 -35.77 36.10 -9.47
N ARG A 18 -34.46 35.88 -9.31
CA ARG A 18 -33.51 36.97 -9.04
C ARG A 18 -33.50 38.00 -10.18
N SER A 19 -33.54 37.54 -11.42
CA SER A 19 -33.58 38.41 -12.61
C SER A 19 -34.87 39.22 -12.66
N MET A 20 -36.01 38.61 -12.32
CA MET A 20 -37.30 39.31 -12.22
C MET A 20 -37.28 40.36 -11.11
N MET A 21 -36.69 40.09 -9.95
CA MET A 21 -36.54 41.06 -8.86
C MET A 21 -35.73 42.30 -9.30
N VAL A 22 -34.62 42.07 -10.01
CA VAL A 22 -33.79 43.17 -10.54
C VAL A 22 -34.58 44.02 -11.54
N GLN A 23 -35.36 43.38 -12.41
CA GLN A 23 -36.23 44.08 -13.36
C GLN A 23 -37.30 44.91 -12.64
N ASN A 24 -37.95 44.34 -11.62
CA ASN A 24 -38.95 45.04 -10.80
C ASN A 24 -38.34 46.22 -10.04
N ALA A 25 -37.10 46.12 -9.55
CA ALA A 25 -36.40 47.27 -8.95
C ALA A 25 -36.23 48.42 -9.95
N SER A 26 -35.89 48.09 -11.21
CA SER A 26 -35.78 49.10 -12.28
C SER A 26 -37.12 49.74 -12.58
N ASP A 27 -38.15 48.94 -12.81
CA ASP A 27 -39.44 49.39 -13.34
C ASP A 27 -40.33 50.04 -12.28
N LEU A 28 -40.33 49.50 -11.06
CA LEU A 28 -41.23 49.95 -9.99
C LEU A 28 -40.62 51.04 -9.12
N LEU A 29 -39.29 51.11 -8.98
CA LEU A 29 -38.62 52.07 -8.10
C LEU A 29 -37.81 53.10 -8.87
N ILE A 30 -36.82 52.65 -9.66
CA ILE A 30 -35.82 53.55 -10.25
C ILE A 30 -36.45 54.44 -11.32
N LYS A 31 -37.12 53.87 -12.32
CA LYS A 31 -37.71 54.64 -13.43
C LYS A 31 -38.75 55.68 -12.97
N PRO A 32 -39.72 55.36 -12.08
CA PRO A 32 -40.68 56.36 -11.61
C PRO A 32 -40.01 57.52 -10.86
N LEU A 33 -39.03 57.24 -10.00
CA LEU A 33 -38.29 58.28 -9.28
C LEU A 33 -37.42 59.14 -10.23
N GLU A 34 -36.81 58.52 -11.23
CA GLU A 34 -36.08 59.25 -12.26
C GLU A 34 -36.99 60.15 -13.09
N ASN A 35 -38.17 59.66 -13.47
CA ASN A 35 -39.15 60.44 -14.23
C ASN A 35 -39.65 61.61 -13.38
N PHE A 36 -40.01 61.39 -12.12
CA PHE A 36 -40.38 62.49 -11.21
C PHE A 36 -39.26 63.54 -11.09
N ARG A 37 -38.00 63.10 -10.94
CA ARG A 37 -36.85 64.02 -10.88
C ARG A 37 -36.68 64.80 -12.18
N LYS A 38 -36.77 64.15 -13.33
CA LYS A 38 -36.52 64.76 -14.65
C LYS A 38 -37.67 65.68 -15.06
N GLU A 39 -38.89 65.19 -14.98
CA GLU A 39 -40.09 65.83 -15.54
C GLU A 39 -40.70 66.86 -14.59
N GLN A 40 -40.76 66.57 -13.29
CA GLN A 40 -41.40 67.49 -12.33
C GLN A 40 -40.38 68.49 -11.75
N ILE A 41 -39.33 67.97 -11.11
CA ILE A 41 -38.30 68.82 -10.49
C ILE A 41 -37.49 69.57 -11.56
N GLY A 42 -37.13 68.89 -12.66
CA GLY A 42 -36.40 69.49 -13.77
C GLY A 42 -37.18 70.64 -14.42
N PHE A 43 -38.46 70.44 -14.71
CA PHE A 43 -39.32 71.48 -15.28
C PHE A 43 -39.53 72.67 -14.32
N THR A 44 -39.76 72.41 -13.04
CA THR A 44 -39.86 73.47 -12.01
C THR A 44 -38.60 74.31 -11.94
N LYS A 45 -37.41 73.69 -12.12
CA LYS A 45 -36.13 74.40 -12.19
C LYS A 45 -36.04 75.32 -13.41
N GLU A 46 -36.62 74.95 -14.55
CA GLU A 46 -36.69 75.83 -15.72
C GLU A 46 -37.63 77.01 -15.51
N ARG A 47 -38.79 76.77 -14.87
CA ARG A 47 -39.75 77.81 -14.49
C ARG A 47 -39.14 78.82 -13.51
N LYS A 48 -38.36 78.34 -12.54
CA LYS A 48 -37.55 79.19 -11.64
C LYS A 48 -36.64 80.13 -12.44
N LYS A 49 -35.87 79.61 -13.40
CA LYS A 49 -34.98 80.43 -14.23
C LYS A 49 -35.73 81.50 -15.02
N LYS A 50 -36.92 81.18 -15.53
CA LYS A 50 -37.77 82.15 -16.23
C LYS A 50 -38.25 83.26 -15.29
N PHE A 51 -38.76 82.89 -14.11
CA PHE A 51 -39.14 83.85 -13.06
C PHE A 51 -37.99 84.78 -12.68
N GLU A 52 -36.80 84.25 -12.42
CA GLU A 52 -35.60 85.04 -12.08
C GLU A 52 -35.25 86.01 -13.22
N LYS A 53 -35.22 85.53 -14.47
CA LYS A 53 -34.88 86.33 -15.66
C LYS A 53 -35.90 87.44 -15.92
N ASP A 54 -37.18 87.15 -15.84
CA ASP A 54 -38.23 88.15 -16.10
C ASP A 54 -38.34 89.15 -14.93
N GLY A 55 -38.01 88.73 -13.71
CA GLY A 55 -37.81 89.62 -12.56
C GLY A 55 -36.66 90.61 -12.76
N GLU A 56 -35.47 90.12 -13.16
CA GLU A 56 -34.32 90.98 -13.48
C GLU A 56 -34.65 92.02 -14.56
N LYS A 57 -35.35 91.62 -15.63
CA LYS A 57 -35.79 92.53 -16.69
C LYS A 57 -36.77 93.58 -16.18
N PHE A 58 -37.79 93.17 -15.43
CA PHE A 58 -38.80 94.08 -14.90
C PHE A 58 -38.16 95.12 -13.99
N TYR A 59 -37.36 94.71 -13.01
CA TYR A 59 -36.70 95.66 -12.10
C TYR A 59 -35.70 96.55 -12.82
N SER A 60 -34.95 96.04 -13.81
CA SER A 60 -34.05 96.88 -14.61
C SER A 60 -34.81 97.91 -15.47
N MET A 61 -35.96 97.53 -16.04
CA MET A 61 -36.79 98.44 -16.83
C MET A 61 -37.45 99.50 -15.94
N LEU A 62 -37.95 99.08 -14.77
CA LEU A 62 -38.53 99.97 -13.77
C LEU A 62 -37.52 101.00 -13.30
N ASP A 63 -36.29 100.59 -13.00
CA ASP A 63 -35.22 101.50 -12.60
C ASP A 63 -34.93 102.56 -13.69
N ARG A 64 -34.79 102.14 -14.96
CA ARG A 64 -34.62 103.09 -16.08
C ARG A 64 -35.81 104.03 -16.23
N HIS A 65 -37.02 103.52 -16.03
CA HIS A 65 -38.24 104.30 -16.13
C HIS A 65 -38.30 105.38 -15.04
N LEU A 66 -37.97 105.04 -13.79
CA LEU A 66 -37.94 105.99 -12.67
C LEU A 66 -36.89 107.10 -12.84
N HIS A 67 -35.83 106.85 -13.64
CA HIS A 67 -34.80 107.84 -13.97
C HIS A 67 -35.12 108.67 -15.24
N LEU A 68 -36.26 108.47 -15.90
CA LEU A 68 -36.67 109.30 -17.04
C LEU A 68 -36.96 110.74 -16.60
N SER A 69 -36.43 111.71 -17.35
CA SER A 69 -36.72 113.12 -17.08
C SER A 69 -38.17 113.46 -17.38
N SER A 70 -38.85 114.13 -16.45
CA SER A 70 -40.21 114.67 -16.62
C SER A 70 -40.33 115.72 -17.74
N LYS A 71 -39.22 116.17 -18.33
CA LYS A 71 -39.18 117.11 -19.46
C LYS A 71 -39.27 116.42 -20.84
N LYS A 72 -39.33 115.08 -20.88
CA LYS A 72 -39.49 114.31 -22.13
C LYS A 72 -40.88 114.56 -22.75
N LYS A 73 -41.02 114.26 -24.05
CA LYS A 73 -42.33 114.38 -24.73
C LYS A 73 -43.31 113.39 -24.08
N GLU A 74 -44.55 113.83 -23.88
CA GLU A 74 -45.62 113.03 -23.29
C GLU A 74 -45.76 111.64 -23.94
N SER A 75 -45.67 111.57 -25.27
CA SER A 75 -45.73 110.29 -25.99
C SER A 75 -44.60 109.31 -25.64
N GLN A 76 -43.41 109.82 -25.29
CA GLN A 76 -42.28 108.99 -24.86
C GLN A 76 -42.44 108.51 -23.41
N LEU A 77 -43.08 109.30 -22.56
CA LEU A 77 -43.40 108.91 -21.19
C LEU A 77 -44.46 107.81 -21.20
N GLN A 78 -45.54 107.99 -21.97
CA GLN A 78 -46.58 106.98 -22.16
C GLN A 78 -46.04 105.66 -22.75
N GLU A 79 -45.14 105.73 -23.73
CA GLU A 79 -44.48 104.53 -24.27
C GLU A 79 -43.66 103.80 -23.21
N ALA A 80 -42.94 104.54 -22.35
CA ALA A 80 -42.18 103.95 -21.25
C ALA A 80 -43.11 103.33 -20.18
N ASP A 81 -44.24 103.96 -19.87
CA ASP A 81 -45.28 103.40 -18.98
C ASP A 81 -45.78 102.05 -19.52
N LEU A 82 -46.17 102.01 -20.80
CA LEU A 82 -46.62 100.79 -21.48
C LEU A 82 -45.56 99.67 -21.47
N GLN A 83 -44.27 100.02 -21.63
CA GLN A 83 -43.19 99.04 -21.57
C GLN A 83 -42.99 98.47 -20.16
N VAL A 84 -43.00 99.31 -19.13
CA VAL A 84 -42.91 98.84 -17.73
C VAL A 84 -44.12 97.99 -17.37
N ASP A 85 -45.33 98.40 -17.75
CA ASP A 85 -46.56 97.65 -17.50
C ASP A 85 -46.55 96.27 -18.19
N LYS A 86 -46.00 96.18 -19.40
CA LYS A 86 -45.81 94.91 -20.11
C LYS A 86 -44.84 93.99 -19.39
N GLU A 87 -43.66 94.48 -18.99
CA GLU A 87 -42.69 93.65 -18.27
C GLU A 87 -43.18 93.29 -16.86
N ARG A 88 -43.93 94.19 -16.21
CA ARG A 88 -44.64 93.90 -14.95
C ARG A 88 -45.58 92.72 -15.12
N HIS A 89 -46.39 92.72 -16.19
CA HIS A 89 -47.30 91.62 -16.49
C HIS A 89 -46.56 90.30 -16.71
N ASN A 90 -45.50 90.29 -17.54
CA ASN A 90 -44.66 89.11 -17.76
C ASN A 90 -44.07 88.56 -16.45
N PHE A 91 -43.57 89.45 -15.58
CA PHE A 91 -43.03 89.06 -14.29
C PHE A 91 -44.10 88.46 -13.38
N PHE A 92 -45.29 89.07 -13.29
CA PHE A 92 -46.40 88.50 -12.51
C PHE A 92 -46.84 87.12 -13.03
N GLU A 93 -46.96 86.96 -14.35
CA GLU A 93 -47.32 85.68 -14.96
C GLU A 93 -46.28 84.60 -14.63
N SER A 94 -44.99 84.90 -14.83
CA SER A 94 -43.90 83.97 -14.51
C SER A 94 -43.80 83.65 -13.01
N SER A 95 -44.16 84.60 -12.14
CA SER A 95 -44.21 84.42 -10.69
C SER A 95 -45.31 83.45 -10.27
N LEU A 96 -46.53 83.64 -10.81
CA LEU A 96 -47.67 82.77 -10.53
C LEU A 96 -47.42 81.35 -11.04
N GLU A 97 -46.89 81.23 -12.27
CA GLU A 97 -46.52 79.94 -12.85
C GLU A 97 -45.47 79.22 -12.01
N TYR A 98 -44.44 79.93 -11.51
CA TYR A 98 -43.43 79.32 -10.66
C TYR A 98 -43.99 78.87 -9.30
N VAL A 99 -44.81 79.69 -8.65
CA VAL A 99 -45.47 79.32 -7.37
C VAL A 99 -46.40 78.13 -7.56
N TYR A 100 -47.18 78.11 -8.65
CA TYR A 100 -48.04 76.98 -9.01
C TYR A 100 -47.23 75.68 -9.14
N GLN A 101 -46.12 75.72 -9.90
CA GLN A 101 -45.25 74.56 -10.10
C GLN A 101 -44.58 74.08 -8.80
N ILE A 102 -44.18 75.01 -7.92
CA ILE A 102 -43.69 74.63 -6.58
C ILE A 102 -44.78 73.86 -5.82
N GLN A 103 -46.01 74.37 -5.80
CA GLN A 103 -47.11 73.72 -5.09
C GLN A 103 -47.44 72.34 -5.69
N GLU A 104 -47.43 72.23 -7.01
CA GLU A 104 -47.62 70.96 -7.72
C GLU A 104 -46.57 69.92 -7.32
N VAL A 105 -45.29 70.29 -7.26
CA VAL A 105 -44.21 69.41 -6.78
C VAL A 105 -44.37 69.04 -5.30
N GLN A 106 -44.76 70.00 -4.44
CA GLN A 106 -44.94 69.76 -2.99
C GLN A 106 -46.07 68.78 -2.68
N GLU A 107 -47.14 68.81 -3.47
CA GLU A 107 -48.25 67.88 -3.34
C GLU A 107 -47.93 66.55 -4.03
N SER A 108 -47.38 66.57 -5.24
CA SER A 108 -47.08 65.33 -5.99
C SER A 108 -45.99 64.48 -5.37
N LYS A 109 -44.95 65.07 -4.77
CA LYS A 109 -43.88 64.30 -4.09
C LYS A 109 -44.40 63.32 -3.04
N LYS A 110 -45.56 63.61 -2.43
CA LYS A 110 -46.16 62.78 -1.36
C LYS A 110 -46.56 61.40 -1.90
N PHE A 111 -47.01 61.31 -3.14
CA PHE A 111 -47.36 60.04 -3.78
C PHE A 111 -46.29 59.55 -4.76
N SER A 112 -45.66 60.44 -5.54
CA SER A 112 -44.64 60.07 -6.53
C SER A 112 -43.38 59.44 -5.94
N ILE A 113 -43.14 59.60 -4.63
CA ILE A 113 -42.05 58.91 -3.91
C ILE A 113 -42.56 57.66 -3.19
N VAL A 114 -43.72 57.75 -2.53
CA VAL A 114 -44.23 56.69 -1.66
C VAL A 114 -44.76 55.50 -2.47
N GLU A 115 -45.45 55.73 -3.58
CA GLU A 115 -46.01 54.66 -4.41
C GLU A 115 -44.92 53.74 -5.00
N PRO A 116 -43.82 54.27 -5.61
CA PRO A 116 -42.71 53.43 -6.09
C PRO A 116 -42.07 52.58 -4.98
N VAL A 117 -41.86 53.17 -3.80
CA VAL A 117 -41.26 52.48 -2.65
C VAL A 117 -42.19 51.37 -2.16
N LEU A 118 -43.49 51.64 -2.03
CA LEU A 118 -44.48 50.65 -1.62
C LEU A 118 -44.57 49.50 -2.63
N ALA A 119 -44.62 49.80 -3.92
CA ALA A 119 -44.67 48.80 -4.98
C ALA A 119 -43.44 47.89 -4.97
N PHE A 120 -42.25 48.47 -4.80
CA PHE A 120 -41.01 47.71 -4.69
C PHE A 120 -40.97 46.83 -3.43
N LEU A 121 -41.38 47.36 -2.28
CA LEU A 121 -41.46 46.57 -1.04
C LEU A 121 -42.42 45.39 -1.17
N HIS A 122 -43.57 45.59 -1.82
CA HIS A 122 -44.50 44.51 -2.10
C HIS A 122 -43.86 43.43 -2.98
N SER A 123 -43.19 43.83 -4.07
CA SER A 123 -42.46 42.89 -4.93
C SER A 123 -41.39 42.11 -4.16
N LEU A 124 -40.64 42.79 -3.28
CA LEU A 124 -39.62 42.17 -2.44
C LEU A 124 -40.20 41.11 -1.50
N PHE A 125 -41.34 41.40 -0.87
CA PHE A 125 -42.02 40.42 -0.02
C PHE A 125 -42.56 39.23 -0.81
N THR A 126 -43.12 39.45 -2.00
CA THR A 126 -43.55 38.36 -2.89
C THR A 126 -42.38 37.44 -3.25
N TYR A 127 -41.23 37.99 -3.65
CA TYR A 127 -40.03 37.21 -3.97
C TYR A 127 -39.49 36.41 -2.78
N ASN A 128 -39.48 37.00 -1.59
CA ASN A 128 -39.03 36.29 -0.38
C ASN A 128 -39.95 35.11 -0.06
N ASN A 129 -41.26 35.28 -0.19
CA ASN A 129 -42.22 34.18 0.00
C ASN A 129 -42.01 33.07 -1.04
N LEU A 130 -41.81 33.43 -2.31
CA LEU A 130 -41.55 32.46 -3.36
C LEU A 130 -40.25 31.68 -3.13
N THR A 131 -39.20 32.36 -2.63
CA THR A 131 -37.94 31.70 -2.27
C THR A 131 -38.13 30.68 -1.15
N VAL A 132 -39.01 30.96 -0.18
CA VAL A 132 -39.36 30.03 0.90
C VAL A 132 -40.12 28.83 0.33
N GLU A 133 -41.10 29.04 -0.55
CA GLU A 133 -41.85 27.97 -1.21
C GLU A 133 -40.92 27.06 -2.03
N LEU A 134 -40.07 27.63 -2.88
CA LEU A 134 -39.07 26.91 -3.68
C LEU A 134 -38.10 26.08 -2.80
N THR A 135 -37.68 26.63 -1.67
CA THR A 135 -36.84 25.91 -0.70
C THR A 135 -37.59 24.73 -0.06
N GLN A 136 -38.88 24.91 0.22
CA GLN A 136 -39.72 23.90 0.84
C GLN A 136 -40.03 22.75 -0.12
N ASP A 137 -40.24 23.05 -1.40
CA ASP A 137 -40.44 22.06 -2.46
C ASP A 137 -39.18 21.23 -2.73
N PHE A 138 -38.00 21.83 -2.59
CA PHE A 138 -36.72 21.12 -2.72
C PHE A 138 -36.35 20.26 -1.51
N LEU A 139 -36.97 20.49 -0.35
CA LEU A 139 -36.58 19.86 0.92
C LEU A 139 -36.67 18.31 0.92
N PRO A 140 -37.72 17.68 0.37
CA PRO A 140 -37.82 16.21 0.32
C PRO A 140 -36.68 15.60 -0.50
N TYR A 141 -36.38 16.19 -1.66
CA TYR A 141 -35.29 15.74 -2.52
C TYR A 141 -33.94 15.84 -1.80
N LYS A 142 -33.67 16.97 -1.13
CA LYS A 142 -32.46 17.15 -0.31
C LYS A 142 -32.33 16.07 0.76
N GLN A 143 -33.39 15.75 1.48
CA GLN A 143 -33.38 14.72 2.53
C GLN A 143 -33.08 13.33 1.94
N GLN A 144 -33.74 12.97 0.83
CA GLN A 144 -33.49 11.72 0.12
C GLN A 144 -32.04 11.62 -0.36
N LEU A 145 -31.51 12.70 -0.94
CA LEU A 145 -30.14 12.74 -1.42
C LEU A 145 -29.13 12.61 -0.28
N GLN A 146 -29.38 13.23 0.89
CA GLN A 146 -28.54 13.08 2.07
C GLN A 146 -28.48 11.63 2.56
N LEU A 147 -29.63 10.95 2.62
CA LEU A 147 -29.69 9.53 2.97
C LEU A 147 -28.95 8.66 1.96
N SER A 148 -29.17 8.90 0.66
CA SER A 148 -28.47 8.20 -0.42
C SER A 148 -26.96 8.35 -0.32
N LEU A 149 -26.46 9.58 -0.14
CA LEU A 149 -25.03 9.85 0.05
C LEU A 149 -24.47 9.15 1.28
N GLN A 150 -25.22 9.12 2.39
CA GLN A 150 -24.77 8.41 3.58
C GLN A 150 -24.67 6.90 3.33
N ASN A 151 -25.65 6.31 2.64
CA ASN A 151 -25.62 4.90 2.27
C ASN A 151 -24.44 4.58 1.34
N THR A 152 -24.17 5.44 0.34
CA THR A 152 -23.00 5.29 -0.54
C THR A 152 -21.69 5.36 0.25
N ARG A 153 -21.55 6.28 1.21
CA ARG A 153 -20.36 6.36 2.08
C ARG A 153 -20.17 5.11 2.93
N ASN A 154 -21.26 4.57 3.48
CA ASN A 154 -21.23 3.36 4.29
C ASN A 154 -20.81 2.15 3.42
N HIS A 155 -21.40 2.00 2.24
CA HIS A 155 -21.06 0.94 1.30
C HIS A 155 -19.59 1.01 0.86
N PHE A 156 -19.11 2.19 0.47
CA PHE A 156 -17.70 2.40 0.14
C PHE A 156 -16.77 2.00 1.29
N SER A 157 -17.12 2.38 2.52
CA SER A 157 -16.30 2.04 3.69
C SER A 157 -16.21 0.53 3.92
N SER A 158 -17.34 -0.19 3.78
CA SER A 158 -17.42 -1.65 3.87
C SER A 158 -16.58 -2.33 2.79
N THR A 159 -16.79 -1.97 1.51
CA THR A 159 -16.05 -2.56 0.39
C THR A 159 -14.56 -2.28 0.49
N ARG A 160 -14.17 -1.09 0.98
CA ARG A 160 -12.76 -0.74 1.20
C ARG A 160 -12.13 -1.63 2.27
N GLU A 161 -12.84 -1.90 3.36
CA GLU A 161 -12.38 -2.80 4.42
C GLU A 161 -12.22 -4.23 3.90
N GLU A 162 -13.23 -4.76 3.21
CA GLU A 162 -13.16 -6.08 2.57
C GLU A 162 -12.00 -6.19 1.58
N LEU A 163 -11.74 -5.14 0.81
CA LEU A 163 -10.64 -5.10 -0.16
C LEU A 163 -9.27 -5.01 0.52
N GLU A 164 -9.13 -4.26 1.61
CA GLU A 164 -7.89 -4.24 2.39
C GLU A 164 -7.60 -5.61 3.03
N ASP A 165 -8.64 -6.30 3.51
CA ASP A 165 -8.52 -7.67 4.02
C ASP A 165 -8.14 -8.66 2.92
N LEU A 166 -8.77 -8.56 1.74
CA LEU A 166 -8.39 -9.37 0.56
C LEU A 166 -6.95 -9.11 0.15
N LYS A 167 -6.54 -7.84 0.06
CA LYS A 167 -5.18 -7.42 -0.28
C LYS A 167 -4.16 -7.96 0.73
N LYS A 168 -4.47 -7.92 2.03
CA LYS A 168 -3.61 -8.50 3.06
C LYS A 168 -3.46 -10.01 2.85
N ARG A 169 -4.57 -10.72 2.66
CA ARG A 169 -4.56 -12.17 2.37
C ARG A 169 -3.75 -12.49 1.11
N MET A 170 -3.90 -11.72 0.03
CA MET A 170 -3.16 -11.93 -1.21
C MET A 170 -1.66 -11.67 -1.08
N LYS A 171 -1.24 -10.73 -0.21
CA LYS A 171 0.18 -10.47 0.07
C LYS A 171 0.82 -11.59 0.89
N GLU A 172 0.06 -12.23 1.77
CA GLU A 172 0.52 -13.31 2.65
C GLU A 172 0.37 -14.69 1.99
N ALA A 173 -0.43 -14.81 0.93
CA ALA A 173 -0.65 -16.06 0.21
C ALA A 173 0.64 -16.56 -0.48
N PRO A 174 1.00 -17.85 -0.33
CA PRO A 174 2.12 -18.44 -1.06
C PRO A 174 1.91 -18.32 -2.58
N LEU A 175 2.98 -18.01 -3.32
CA LEU A 175 3.03 -17.93 -4.80
C LEU A 175 2.55 -19.20 -5.54
N THR A 176 2.31 -20.29 -4.82
CA THR A 176 1.86 -21.59 -5.33
C THR A 176 0.52 -21.97 -4.71
N CYS A 177 -0.50 -21.13 -4.87
CA CYS A 177 -1.85 -21.52 -4.51
C CYS A 177 -2.39 -22.45 -5.61
N LYS A 178 -2.32 -23.77 -5.41
CA LYS A 178 -3.13 -24.72 -6.20
C LYS A 178 -4.59 -24.39 -5.89
N LEU A 179 -5.39 -24.04 -6.90
CA LEU A 179 -6.85 -24.12 -6.79
C LEU A 179 -7.22 -25.60 -6.89
N PRO A 180 -7.69 -26.25 -5.81
CA PRO A 180 -8.05 -27.67 -5.86
C PRO A 180 -9.19 -27.87 -6.86
N GLY A 181 -9.04 -28.79 -7.80
CA GLY A 181 -10.12 -29.22 -8.69
C GLY A 181 -10.30 -28.43 -10.00
N GLN A 182 -9.37 -27.55 -10.39
CA GLN A 182 -9.43 -27.00 -11.76
C GLN A 182 -8.88 -28.03 -12.78
N PRO A 183 -9.66 -28.39 -13.82
CA PRO A 183 -9.24 -29.32 -14.88
C PRO A 183 -8.23 -28.69 -15.85
N THR A 184 -7.97 -27.40 -15.67
CA THR A 184 -7.10 -26.57 -16.50
C THR A 184 -5.95 -26.00 -15.68
N ILE A 185 -4.75 -25.96 -16.27
CA ILE A 185 -3.62 -25.19 -15.75
C ILE A 185 -3.31 -24.07 -16.74
N GLU A 186 -3.05 -22.88 -16.21
CA GLU A 186 -2.70 -21.72 -17.02
C GLU A 186 -1.52 -20.95 -16.44
N GLY A 187 -0.77 -20.30 -17.31
CA GLY A 187 0.39 -19.50 -16.91
C GLY A 187 1.40 -19.33 -18.03
N TYR A 188 2.49 -18.65 -17.70
CA TYR A 188 3.53 -18.37 -18.68
C TYR A 188 4.54 -19.51 -18.80
N LEU A 189 4.84 -19.90 -20.03
CA LEU A 189 5.94 -20.79 -20.39
C LEU A 189 6.79 -20.15 -21.47
N TYR A 190 8.08 -20.48 -21.49
CA TYR A 190 8.97 -20.11 -22.59
C TYR A 190 9.21 -21.31 -23.48
N THR A 191 9.09 -21.12 -24.79
CA THR A 191 9.30 -22.18 -25.78
C THR A 191 10.60 -21.97 -26.52
N GLN A 192 11.37 -23.03 -26.70
CA GLN A 192 12.59 -23.01 -27.49
C GLN A 192 12.24 -23.02 -28.99
N GLU A 193 12.56 -21.92 -29.69
CA GLU A 193 12.41 -21.80 -31.14
C GLU A 193 13.78 -21.78 -31.82
N LYS A 194 13.93 -22.57 -32.88
CA LYS A 194 15.14 -22.60 -33.71
C LYS A 194 14.92 -21.76 -34.95
N TRP A 195 15.86 -20.87 -35.26
CA TRP A 195 15.88 -20.08 -36.48
C TRP A 195 17.25 -20.19 -37.15
N ALA A 196 17.42 -19.61 -38.36
CA ALA A 196 18.52 -19.93 -39.28
C ALA A 196 19.95 -19.86 -38.69
N LEU A 197 20.19 -19.05 -37.65
CA LEU A 197 21.51 -18.83 -37.05
C LEU A 197 21.53 -19.00 -35.51
N GLY A 198 20.48 -19.55 -34.90
CA GLY A 198 20.47 -19.69 -33.45
C GLY A 198 19.17 -20.20 -32.82
N ILE A 199 19.15 -20.14 -31.49
CA ILE A 199 18.02 -20.53 -30.65
C ILE A 199 17.48 -19.29 -29.94
N SER A 200 16.17 -19.08 -29.99
CA SER A 200 15.46 -18.06 -29.22
C SER A 200 14.46 -18.69 -28.26
N TRP A 201 14.17 -18.00 -27.17
CA TRP A 201 13.14 -18.39 -26.22
C TRP A 201 11.99 -17.40 -26.30
N VAL A 202 10.82 -17.87 -26.72
CA VAL A 202 9.65 -17.02 -26.92
C VAL A 202 8.65 -17.27 -25.79
N LYS A 203 8.13 -16.19 -25.23
CA LYS A 203 7.18 -16.25 -24.11
C LYS A 203 5.76 -16.45 -24.62
N TYR A 204 5.11 -17.50 -24.13
CA TYR A 204 3.72 -17.79 -24.39
C TYR A 204 2.92 -17.76 -23.10
N TYR A 205 1.69 -17.27 -23.18
CA TYR A 205 0.65 -17.59 -22.20
C TYR A 205 0.00 -18.90 -22.63
N CYS A 206 0.09 -19.90 -21.77
CA CYS A 206 -0.33 -21.25 -22.06
C CYS A 206 -1.55 -21.62 -21.21
N GLN A 207 -2.49 -22.33 -21.81
CA GLN A 207 -3.65 -22.93 -21.15
C GLN A 207 -3.73 -24.38 -21.56
N TYR A 208 -3.69 -25.30 -20.60
CA TYR A 208 -3.79 -26.73 -20.85
C TYR A 208 -5.05 -27.27 -20.21
N GLU A 209 -5.85 -27.98 -20.99
CA GLU A 209 -7.05 -28.67 -20.57
C GLU A 209 -6.78 -30.18 -20.52
N LYS A 210 -6.85 -30.77 -19.31
CA LYS A 210 -6.43 -32.16 -19.10
C LYS A 210 -7.32 -33.17 -19.81
N GLU A 211 -8.64 -32.96 -19.78
CA GLU A 211 -9.62 -33.87 -20.37
C GLU A 211 -9.48 -33.95 -21.90
N ALA A 212 -9.30 -32.80 -22.55
CA ALA A 212 -9.09 -32.71 -23.99
C ALA A 212 -7.63 -32.92 -24.42
N LYS A 213 -6.68 -33.00 -23.48
CA LYS A 213 -5.22 -32.99 -23.71
C LYS A 213 -4.76 -31.86 -24.64
N THR A 214 -5.46 -30.73 -24.61
CA THR A 214 -5.24 -29.62 -25.54
C THR A 214 -4.46 -28.52 -24.84
N LEU A 215 -3.33 -28.13 -25.43
CA LEU A 215 -2.48 -27.02 -25.02
C LEU A 215 -2.65 -25.86 -25.99
N ARG A 216 -3.26 -24.77 -25.52
CA ARG A 216 -3.34 -23.49 -26.23
C ARG A 216 -2.18 -22.60 -25.83
N MET A 217 -1.47 -22.04 -26.80
CA MET A 217 -0.30 -21.18 -26.60
C MET A 217 -0.48 -19.86 -27.34
N THR A 218 -0.56 -18.76 -26.60
CA THR A 218 -0.72 -17.40 -27.14
C THR A 218 0.58 -16.60 -26.94
N PRO A 219 1.24 -16.11 -28.01
CA PRO A 219 2.49 -15.38 -27.90
C PRO A 219 2.28 -13.99 -27.26
N MET A 220 3.15 -13.61 -26.32
CA MET A 220 3.05 -12.32 -25.61
C MET A 220 3.88 -11.19 -26.25
N ASP A 221 5.01 -11.51 -26.88
CA ASP A 221 5.91 -10.54 -27.50
C ASP A 221 5.69 -10.50 -29.02
N GLN A 222 4.64 -9.81 -29.48
CA GLN A 222 4.41 -9.61 -30.90
C GLN A 222 5.32 -8.48 -31.42
N LYS A 223 6.40 -8.84 -32.13
CA LYS A 223 7.11 -7.85 -32.95
C LYS A 223 6.16 -7.33 -34.05
N PRO A 224 6.07 -6.01 -34.28
CA PRO A 224 5.21 -5.48 -35.35
C PRO A 224 5.66 -6.07 -36.70
N GLY A 225 4.79 -6.89 -37.30
CA GLY A 225 5.02 -7.58 -38.58
C GLY A 225 5.08 -9.12 -38.51
N ALA A 226 5.19 -9.73 -37.32
CA ALA A 226 5.18 -11.19 -37.18
C ALA A 226 3.76 -11.71 -36.86
N LYS A 227 3.10 -12.35 -37.84
CA LYS A 227 1.83 -13.06 -37.63
C LYS A 227 2.08 -14.42 -36.97
N GLN A 228 2.53 -14.46 -35.71
CA GLN A 228 2.45 -15.69 -34.90
C GLN A 228 1.07 -15.70 -34.24
N GLY A 229 0.16 -16.51 -34.78
CA GLY A 229 -1.16 -16.75 -34.21
C GLY A 229 -1.10 -17.70 -33.01
N THR A 230 -2.19 -17.76 -32.25
CA THR A 230 -2.40 -18.76 -31.20
C THR A 230 -2.21 -20.17 -31.76
N LEU A 231 -1.48 -21.00 -31.02
CA LEU A 231 -1.28 -22.41 -31.37
C LEU A 231 -2.10 -23.31 -30.45
N ASP A 232 -2.96 -24.12 -31.03
CA ASP A 232 -3.66 -25.19 -30.33
C ASP A 232 -2.96 -26.52 -30.68
N LEU A 233 -2.44 -27.20 -29.66
CA LEU A 233 -1.64 -28.42 -29.78
C LEU A 233 -2.26 -29.54 -28.95
N THR A 234 -2.36 -30.74 -29.50
CA THR A 234 -2.83 -31.92 -28.77
C THR A 234 -1.64 -32.69 -28.22
N LEU A 235 -1.55 -32.82 -26.90
CA LEU A 235 -0.43 -33.42 -26.19
C LEU A 235 -0.42 -34.95 -26.33
N LYS A 236 0.70 -35.51 -26.80
CA LYS A 236 0.98 -36.96 -26.81
C LYS A 236 1.69 -37.40 -25.55
N SER A 237 2.79 -36.73 -25.22
CA SER A 237 3.67 -37.09 -24.12
C SER A 237 4.32 -35.84 -23.53
N CYS A 238 4.64 -35.91 -22.24
CA CYS A 238 5.35 -34.87 -21.51
C CYS A 238 6.44 -35.53 -20.66
N VAL A 239 7.68 -35.05 -20.76
CA VAL A 239 8.83 -35.66 -20.06
C VAL A 239 9.72 -34.56 -19.51
N ARG A 240 10.15 -34.69 -18.26
CA ARG A 240 11.11 -33.72 -17.70
C ARG A 240 12.45 -33.85 -18.43
N ARG A 241 13.00 -32.72 -18.87
CA ARG A 241 14.31 -32.69 -19.51
C ARG A 241 15.42 -32.89 -18.49
N LYS A 242 16.46 -33.65 -18.86
CA LYS A 242 17.61 -33.90 -17.97
C LYS A 242 18.39 -32.60 -17.75
N THR A 243 18.88 -32.39 -16.53
CA THR A 243 19.54 -31.14 -16.12
C THR A 243 20.84 -30.87 -16.89
N ASP A 244 21.54 -31.93 -17.28
CA ASP A 244 22.79 -31.91 -18.05
C ASP A 244 22.56 -31.75 -19.56
N SER A 245 21.33 -31.96 -20.06
CA SER A 245 21.05 -31.93 -21.50
C SER A 245 20.70 -30.54 -22.04
N ILE A 246 20.56 -29.51 -21.17
CA ILE A 246 20.32 -28.13 -21.58
C ILE A 246 20.81 -27.13 -20.52
N ASP A 247 21.46 -26.05 -20.95
CA ASP A 247 21.87 -24.95 -20.07
C ASP A 247 20.70 -23.98 -19.76
N LYS A 248 19.59 -24.54 -19.29
CA LYS A 248 18.39 -23.82 -18.80
C LYS A 248 17.72 -24.57 -17.67
N ARG A 249 17.24 -23.83 -16.68
CA ARG A 249 16.53 -24.39 -15.52
C ARG A 249 15.06 -24.63 -15.85
N PHE A 250 14.49 -25.63 -15.17
CA PHE A 250 13.04 -25.93 -15.15
C PHE A 250 12.44 -26.33 -16.51
N CYS A 251 13.24 -26.97 -17.36
CA CYS A 251 12.81 -27.39 -18.69
C CYS A 251 12.12 -28.75 -18.69
N PHE A 252 11.16 -28.91 -19.59
CA PHE A 252 10.49 -30.17 -19.91
C PHE A 252 10.15 -30.19 -21.40
N ASP A 253 10.01 -31.39 -21.93
CA ASP A 253 9.72 -31.62 -23.34
C ASP A 253 8.31 -32.15 -23.49
N ILE A 254 7.64 -31.68 -24.53
CA ILE A 254 6.36 -32.21 -24.95
C ILE A 254 6.44 -32.72 -26.39
N GLU A 255 5.66 -33.73 -26.68
CA GLU A 255 5.39 -34.18 -28.04
C GLU A 255 3.91 -33.95 -28.35
N THR A 256 3.60 -33.51 -29.57
CA THR A 256 2.23 -33.19 -29.96
C THR A 256 1.81 -33.93 -31.23
N ASN A 257 0.51 -33.91 -31.54
CA ASN A 257 -0.02 -34.51 -32.77
C ASN A 257 0.35 -33.68 -34.00
N GLU A 258 0.38 -32.36 -33.88
CA GLU A 258 0.46 -31.41 -34.98
C GLU A 258 1.90 -31.10 -35.41
N ARG A 259 2.88 -31.29 -34.52
CA ARG A 259 4.29 -30.99 -34.79
C ARG A 259 5.14 -32.26 -34.78
N SER A 260 6.00 -32.40 -35.78
CA SER A 260 7.03 -33.44 -35.82
C SER A 260 8.25 -33.00 -35.00
N GLY A 261 8.49 -33.69 -33.89
CA GLY A 261 9.62 -33.43 -33.00
C GLY A 261 9.21 -32.89 -31.62
N THR A 262 10.16 -32.91 -30.70
CA THR A 262 9.96 -32.48 -29.31
C THR A 262 9.96 -30.95 -29.21
N ILE A 263 8.97 -30.39 -28.52
CA ILE A 263 8.92 -28.96 -28.17
C ILE A 263 9.44 -28.81 -26.75
N THR A 264 10.45 -27.98 -26.57
CA THR A 264 11.04 -27.72 -25.25
C THR A 264 10.41 -26.49 -24.62
N LEU A 265 9.85 -26.69 -23.44
CA LEU A 265 9.20 -25.68 -22.63
C LEU A 265 10.01 -25.42 -21.36
N GLN A 266 10.04 -24.17 -20.92
CA GLN A 266 10.66 -23.73 -19.68
C GLN A 266 9.62 -23.08 -18.78
N ALA A 267 9.51 -23.62 -17.56
CA ALA A 267 8.67 -23.07 -16.50
C ALA A 267 9.40 -21.97 -15.71
N LEU A 268 8.63 -21.18 -14.94
CA LEU A 268 9.17 -20.07 -14.16
C LEU A 268 9.93 -20.50 -12.89
N SER A 269 9.61 -21.67 -12.36
CA SER A 269 10.22 -22.23 -11.15
C SER A 269 10.10 -23.76 -11.14
N GLU A 270 10.83 -24.41 -10.24
CA GLU A 270 10.71 -25.87 -10.03
C GLU A 270 9.30 -26.27 -9.59
N ALA A 271 8.67 -25.47 -8.70
CA ALA A 271 7.30 -25.72 -8.28
C ALA A 271 6.32 -25.58 -9.45
N ASN A 272 6.47 -24.54 -10.28
CA ASN A 272 5.63 -24.34 -11.46
C ASN A 272 5.83 -25.45 -12.49
N ARG A 273 7.06 -25.91 -12.73
CA ARG A 273 7.36 -27.07 -13.60
C ARG A 273 6.65 -28.32 -13.11
N ARG A 274 6.67 -28.60 -11.80
CA ARG A 274 5.99 -29.76 -11.23
C ARG A 274 4.48 -29.70 -11.47
N LEU A 275 3.86 -28.53 -11.32
CA LEU A 275 2.44 -28.35 -11.63
C LEU A 275 2.11 -28.63 -13.10
N TRP A 276 2.91 -28.09 -14.02
CA TRP A 276 2.75 -28.35 -15.45
C TRP A 276 2.95 -29.83 -15.80
N MET A 277 3.97 -30.48 -15.24
CA MET A 277 4.19 -31.91 -15.39
C MET A 277 3.03 -32.74 -14.84
N GLU A 278 2.52 -32.43 -13.65
CA GLU A 278 1.38 -33.12 -13.02
C GLU A 278 0.09 -32.97 -13.83
N ALA A 279 -0.17 -31.78 -14.36
CA ALA A 279 -1.32 -31.54 -15.23
C ALA A 279 -1.23 -32.34 -16.53
N MET A 280 -0.03 -32.37 -17.14
CA MET A 280 0.26 -33.03 -18.42
C MET A 280 0.60 -34.54 -18.31
N ASP A 281 0.38 -35.15 -17.14
CA ASP A 281 0.74 -36.55 -16.83
C ASP A 281 2.21 -36.90 -17.20
N GLY A 282 3.10 -35.95 -16.95
CA GLY A 282 4.48 -35.99 -17.39
C GLY A 282 5.33 -36.98 -16.59
N LYS A 283 6.32 -37.58 -17.27
CA LYS A 283 7.21 -38.61 -16.71
C LYS A 283 8.58 -38.04 -16.33
N GLU A 284 9.18 -38.59 -15.28
CA GLU A 284 10.58 -38.34 -14.94
C GLU A 284 11.51 -39.06 -15.93
N PRO A 285 12.68 -38.49 -16.29
CA PRO A 285 13.62 -39.16 -17.19
C PRO A 285 14.21 -40.39 -16.51
N ILE A 286 14.30 -41.49 -17.25
CA ILE A 286 14.92 -42.74 -16.77
C ILE A 286 16.43 -42.50 -16.63
N TYR A 287 16.90 -42.49 -15.38
CA TYR A 287 18.31 -42.44 -15.03
C TYR A 287 18.86 -43.87 -14.99
N HIS A 288 19.67 -44.24 -15.98
CA HIS A 288 20.57 -45.39 -15.87
C HIS A 288 21.81 -44.88 -15.14
N SER A 289 21.73 -44.68 -13.82
CA SER A 289 22.89 -44.32 -13.00
C SER A 289 23.35 -45.55 -12.23
N PRO A 290 24.60 -46.02 -12.39
CA PRO A 290 25.13 -47.08 -11.55
C PRO A 290 25.39 -46.50 -10.15
N ILE A 291 25.07 -47.29 -9.12
CA ILE A 291 25.32 -47.09 -7.68
C ILE A 291 24.31 -46.21 -6.93
N THR A 292 23.17 -46.81 -6.63
CA THR A 292 22.40 -46.52 -5.40
C THR A 292 21.79 -47.83 -4.93
N LYS A 293 22.61 -48.70 -4.34
CA LYS A 293 22.10 -49.71 -3.42
C LYS A 293 22.32 -49.18 -2.01
N GLN A 294 21.23 -48.79 -1.38
CA GLN A 294 21.19 -48.22 -0.03
C GLN A 294 21.82 -49.15 1.03
N GLU A 295 21.89 -50.46 0.73
CA GLU A 295 22.50 -51.51 1.55
C GLU A 295 24.05 -51.45 1.61
N GLU A 296 24.72 -50.83 0.63
CA GLU A 296 26.20 -50.76 0.58
C GLU A 296 26.77 -49.58 1.40
N MET A 297 25.91 -48.68 1.89
CA MET A 297 26.28 -47.45 2.59
C MET A 297 25.95 -47.47 4.08
N GLU A 298 25.99 -48.66 4.68
CA GLU A 298 25.87 -48.86 6.12
C GLU A 298 27.24 -48.97 6.79
N LEU A 299 27.29 -48.67 8.09
CA LEU A 299 28.48 -48.81 8.91
C LEU A 299 28.70 -50.28 9.29
N ASN A 300 29.25 -51.05 8.34
CA ASN A 300 29.49 -52.49 8.44
C ASN A 300 30.99 -52.85 8.36
N GLU A 301 31.33 -54.13 8.52
CA GLU A 301 32.72 -54.61 8.52
C GLU A 301 33.49 -54.26 7.24
N VAL A 302 32.83 -54.27 6.08
CA VAL A 302 33.43 -53.89 4.79
C VAL A 302 33.78 -52.39 4.79
N GLY A 303 32.89 -51.57 5.34
CA GLY A 303 33.12 -50.16 5.59
C GLY A 303 34.32 -49.87 6.48
N PHE A 304 34.43 -50.58 7.61
CA PHE A 304 35.60 -50.51 8.48
C PHE A 304 36.89 -50.94 7.77
N LYS A 305 36.85 -52.02 6.99
CA LYS A 305 37.98 -52.46 6.16
C LYS A 305 38.38 -51.40 5.14
N PHE A 306 37.42 -50.74 4.50
CA PHE A 306 37.67 -49.63 3.56
C PHE A 306 38.39 -48.47 4.24
N VAL A 307 37.82 -47.97 5.35
CA VAL A 307 38.39 -46.85 6.10
C VAL A 307 39.80 -47.17 6.58
N ARG A 308 40.03 -48.35 7.18
CA ARG A 308 41.36 -48.78 7.63
C ARG A 308 42.38 -48.86 6.50
N LYS A 309 42.00 -49.41 5.33
CA LYS A 309 42.89 -49.45 4.15
C LYS A 309 43.19 -48.05 3.61
N CYS A 310 42.21 -47.15 3.56
CA CYS A 310 42.42 -45.78 3.13
C CYS A 310 43.36 -45.03 4.07
N ILE A 311 43.12 -45.13 5.39
CA ILE A 311 43.99 -44.56 6.44
C ILE A 311 45.42 -45.07 6.24
N ASN A 312 45.62 -46.38 6.16
CA ASN A 312 46.95 -46.98 6.00
C ASN A 312 47.66 -46.49 4.73
N ALA A 313 46.96 -46.39 3.60
CA ALA A 313 47.53 -45.87 2.36
C ALA A 313 47.92 -44.38 2.46
N VAL A 314 47.08 -43.57 3.10
CA VAL A 314 47.36 -42.14 3.33
C VAL A 314 48.52 -41.96 4.31
N GLU A 315 48.60 -42.75 5.38
CA GLU A 315 49.69 -42.68 6.36
C GLU A 315 51.02 -43.18 5.78
N THR A 316 50.99 -44.13 4.85
CA THR A 316 52.21 -44.67 4.23
C THR A 316 52.80 -43.74 3.18
N LYS A 317 51.94 -43.06 2.39
CA LYS A 317 52.36 -42.35 1.16
C LYS A 317 51.92 -40.88 1.10
N GLY A 318 50.99 -40.46 1.94
CA GLY A 318 50.30 -39.17 1.84
C GLY A 318 50.58 -38.17 2.96
N LEU A 319 51.30 -38.54 4.03
CA LEU A 319 51.50 -37.69 5.22
C LEU A 319 52.15 -36.33 4.91
N THR A 320 53.05 -36.28 3.94
CA THR A 320 53.77 -35.06 3.54
C THR A 320 53.15 -34.38 2.32
N THR A 321 52.03 -34.90 1.78
CA THR A 321 51.36 -34.31 0.61
C THR A 321 50.67 -33.02 1.00
N GLU A 322 51.08 -31.91 0.38
CA GLU A 322 50.46 -30.60 0.60
C GLU A 322 48.94 -30.63 0.35
N GLY A 323 48.16 -30.19 1.33
CA GLY A 323 46.71 -30.17 1.24
C GLY A 323 46.08 -31.56 1.15
N VAL A 324 46.68 -32.57 1.77
CA VAL A 324 46.05 -33.90 1.95
C VAL A 324 44.62 -33.73 2.50
N TYR A 325 43.66 -34.46 1.95
CA TYR A 325 42.21 -34.26 2.14
C TYR A 325 41.60 -32.94 1.65
N ARG A 326 42.35 -31.85 1.44
CA ARG A 326 41.82 -30.61 0.85
C ARG A 326 41.69 -30.71 -0.66
N THR A 327 42.70 -31.29 -1.31
CA THR A 327 42.72 -31.45 -2.77
C THR A 327 41.77 -32.56 -3.21
N VAL A 328 40.97 -32.31 -4.25
CA VAL A 328 39.94 -33.24 -4.74
C VAL A 328 40.54 -34.14 -5.83
N GLY A 329 40.28 -35.45 -5.73
CA GLY A 329 40.63 -36.44 -6.76
C GLY A 329 39.62 -36.50 -7.89
N SER A 330 39.96 -37.16 -9.00
CA SER A 330 39.05 -37.31 -10.14
C SER A 330 37.79 -38.09 -9.73
N ASN A 331 36.61 -37.51 -9.94
CA ASN A 331 35.33 -38.15 -9.58
C ASN A 331 35.17 -39.52 -10.26
N ILE A 332 35.64 -39.65 -11.51
CA ILE A 332 35.61 -40.92 -12.24
C ILE A 332 36.47 -41.98 -11.53
N GLN A 333 37.67 -41.62 -11.06
CA GLN A 333 38.54 -42.55 -10.31
C GLN A 333 37.98 -42.87 -8.93
N VAL A 334 37.34 -41.90 -8.26
CA VAL A 334 36.65 -42.11 -6.98
C VAL A 334 35.53 -43.13 -7.13
N GLN A 335 34.65 -42.97 -8.13
CA GLN A 335 33.58 -43.94 -8.40
C GLN A 335 34.14 -45.30 -8.80
N LYS A 336 35.20 -45.34 -9.64
CA LYS A 336 35.86 -46.59 -10.01
C LYS A 336 36.41 -47.33 -8.79
N LEU A 337 37.05 -46.62 -7.87
CA LEU A 337 37.60 -47.21 -6.66
C LEU A 337 36.49 -47.73 -5.73
N LEU A 338 35.45 -46.93 -5.49
CA LEU A 338 34.32 -47.34 -4.63
C LEU A 338 33.62 -48.58 -5.21
N ASN A 339 33.38 -48.61 -6.52
CA ASN A 339 32.80 -49.77 -7.20
C ASN A 339 33.64 -51.03 -7.06
N ALA A 340 34.95 -50.90 -7.26
CA ALA A 340 35.86 -52.04 -7.14
C ALA A 340 35.94 -52.53 -5.70
N PHE A 341 35.94 -51.61 -4.72
CA PHE A 341 36.07 -51.95 -3.31
C PHE A 341 34.81 -52.59 -2.74
N PHE A 342 33.64 -52.09 -3.11
CA PHE A 342 32.34 -52.56 -2.62
C PHE A 342 31.66 -53.58 -3.56
N ASP A 343 32.38 -54.12 -4.56
CA ASP A 343 31.85 -55.18 -5.44
C ASP A 343 31.38 -56.38 -4.59
N PRO A 344 30.09 -56.77 -4.66
CA PRO A 344 29.55 -57.90 -3.91
C PRO A 344 30.24 -59.23 -4.22
N LYS A 345 30.91 -59.36 -5.37
CA LYS A 345 31.63 -60.57 -5.77
C LYS A 345 33.00 -60.72 -5.10
N CYS A 346 33.62 -59.61 -4.69
CA CYS A 346 34.96 -59.59 -4.08
C CYS A 346 35.15 -58.39 -3.12
N PRO A 347 34.37 -58.29 -2.01
CA PRO A 347 34.36 -57.12 -1.16
C PRO A 347 35.70 -56.85 -0.45
N GLY A 348 36.25 -55.66 -0.69
CA GLY A 348 37.49 -55.16 -0.11
C GLY A 348 38.76 -55.82 -0.64
N ASP A 349 38.69 -56.50 -1.79
CA ASP A 349 39.83 -57.06 -2.53
C ASP A 349 40.46 -56.05 -3.49
N VAL A 350 40.75 -54.86 -2.97
CA VAL A 350 41.49 -53.82 -3.68
C VAL A 350 42.74 -53.48 -2.89
N ASP A 351 43.89 -53.49 -3.58
CA ASP A 351 45.15 -53.00 -3.03
C ASP A 351 45.24 -51.48 -3.22
N LEU A 352 45.10 -50.73 -2.12
CA LEU A 352 45.27 -49.27 -2.14
C LEU A 352 46.75 -48.85 -2.07
N GLN A 353 47.65 -49.81 -1.85
CA GLN A 353 49.09 -49.61 -1.89
C GLN A 353 49.66 -49.87 -3.30
N SER A 354 48.86 -50.30 -4.26
CA SER A 354 49.28 -50.30 -5.67
C SER A 354 49.47 -48.86 -6.16
N GLY A 355 50.30 -48.66 -7.19
CA GLY A 355 50.50 -47.33 -7.81
C GLY A 355 49.30 -46.84 -8.62
N ASP A 356 48.21 -47.62 -8.68
CA ASP A 356 47.06 -47.37 -9.54
C ASP A 356 46.14 -46.27 -9.03
N TRP A 357 46.26 -45.92 -7.74
CA TRP A 357 45.41 -44.94 -7.07
C TRP A 357 46.25 -43.81 -6.48
N ASP A 358 46.02 -42.59 -6.95
CA ASP A 358 46.66 -41.42 -6.33
C ASP A 358 46.05 -41.11 -4.95
N ILE A 359 46.82 -40.43 -4.10
CA ILE A 359 46.38 -40.05 -2.75
C ILE A 359 45.11 -39.20 -2.76
N LYS A 360 44.93 -38.36 -3.79
CA LYS A 360 43.76 -37.49 -3.95
C LYS A 360 42.48 -38.32 -4.18
N THR A 361 42.57 -39.41 -4.93
CA THR A 361 41.49 -40.36 -5.16
C THR A 361 41.19 -41.11 -3.87
N ILE A 362 42.19 -41.64 -3.17
CA ILE A 362 41.98 -42.36 -1.91
C ILE A 362 41.30 -41.47 -0.86
N THR A 363 41.83 -40.26 -0.62
CA THR A 363 41.27 -39.30 0.34
C THR A 363 39.87 -38.83 -0.06
N SER A 364 39.60 -38.67 -1.36
CA SER A 364 38.27 -38.29 -1.85
C SER A 364 37.27 -39.43 -1.74
N SER A 365 37.68 -40.67 -2.00
CA SER A 365 36.85 -41.87 -1.81
C SER A 365 36.52 -42.10 -0.34
N LEU A 366 37.48 -41.88 0.57
CA LEU A 366 37.22 -41.94 2.02
C LEU A 366 36.15 -40.93 2.44
N LYS A 367 36.33 -39.65 2.07
CA LYS A 367 35.34 -38.60 2.35
C LYS A 367 33.98 -38.90 1.72
N PHE A 368 33.98 -39.43 0.49
CA PHE A 368 32.75 -39.78 -0.21
C PHE A 368 31.99 -40.89 0.51
N TYR A 369 32.68 -41.96 0.92
CA TYR A 369 32.07 -43.05 1.69
C TYR A 369 31.42 -42.52 2.98
N LEU A 370 32.19 -41.81 3.80
CA LEU A 370 31.72 -41.28 5.09
C LEU A 370 30.54 -40.30 4.93
N ARG A 371 30.60 -39.41 3.94
CA ARG A 371 29.55 -38.41 3.69
C ARG A 371 28.27 -39.02 3.16
N ASN A 372 28.30 -40.22 2.58
CA ASN A 372 27.14 -40.85 1.97
C ASN A 372 26.63 -42.06 2.78
N LEU A 373 27.17 -42.32 3.97
CA LEU A 373 26.57 -43.26 4.92
C LEU A 373 25.09 -42.94 5.16
N SER A 374 24.27 -43.97 5.32
CA SER A 374 22.82 -43.87 5.60
C SER A 374 22.52 -42.91 6.76
N GLU A 375 23.35 -42.95 7.79
CA GLU A 375 23.42 -41.97 8.87
C GLU A 375 24.86 -41.42 9.01
N PRO A 376 25.07 -40.11 9.25
CA PRO A 376 26.41 -39.59 9.51
C PRO A 376 27.06 -40.29 10.70
N VAL A 377 28.40 -40.35 10.72
CA VAL A 377 29.15 -41.00 11.82
C VAL A 377 28.76 -40.43 13.18
N MET A 378 28.52 -39.11 13.29
CA MET A 378 28.08 -38.48 14.55
C MET A 378 26.57 -38.54 14.82
N THR A 379 25.81 -39.28 14.02
CA THR A 379 24.35 -39.49 14.09
C THR A 379 23.49 -38.24 13.90
N TYR A 380 22.28 -38.39 13.36
CA TYR A 380 21.33 -37.28 13.31
C TYR A 380 20.79 -36.94 14.70
N LYS A 381 20.65 -37.96 15.56
CA LYS A 381 20.12 -37.84 16.92
C LYS A 381 20.93 -36.86 17.79
N LEU A 382 22.26 -36.94 17.75
CA LEU A 382 23.14 -36.11 18.57
C LEU A 382 23.55 -34.78 17.90
N HIS A 383 23.22 -34.58 16.62
CA HIS A 383 23.64 -33.43 15.82
C HIS A 383 23.34 -32.08 16.50
N LYS A 384 22.10 -31.92 16.97
CA LYS A 384 21.64 -30.68 17.62
C LYS A 384 22.39 -30.41 18.92
N GLU A 385 22.65 -31.44 19.73
CA GLU A 385 23.36 -31.33 21.00
C GLU A 385 24.85 -30.99 20.77
N LEU A 386 25.50 -31.64 19.80
CA LEU A 386 26.89 -31.36 19.43
C LEU A 386 27.09 -29.93 18.92
N VAL A 387 26.20 -29.46 18.03
CA VAL A 387 26.22 -28.07 17.54
C VAL A 387 25.96 -27.08 18.68
N GLN A 388 25.06 -27.41 19.61
CA GLN A 388 24.75 -26.55 20.75
C GLN A 388 25.91 -26.49 21.76
N ALA A 389 26.60 -27.60 22.00
CA ALA A 389 27.80 -27.65 22.83
C ALA A 389 28.89 -26.73 22.23
N ALA A 390 29.18 -26.86 20.94
CA ALA A 390 30.18 -26.06 20.23
C ALA A 390 29.88 -24.55 20.17
N LYS A 391 28.62 -24.14 20.40
CA LYS A 391 28.21 -22.72 20.47
C LYS A 391 28.58 -22.03 21.79
N SER A 392 28.95 -22.77 22.83
CA SER A 392 29.29 -22.18 24.11
C SER A 392 30.62 -21.40 24.02
N GLU A 393 30.70 -20.27 24.71
CA GLU A 393 31.93 -19.47 24.79
C GLU A 393 32.89 -20.01 25.86
N ASN A 394 32.42 -20.89 26.75
CA ASN A 394 33.25 -21.55 27.76
C ASN A 394 33.91 -22.79 27.16
N LEU A 395 35.26 -22.78 27.09
CA LEU A 395 36.07 -23.85 26.51
C LEU A 395 35.99 -25.16 27.31
N ASP A 396 36.03 -25.09 28.64
CA ASP A 396 35.94 -26.28 29.51
C ASP A 396 34.58 -26.95 29.39
N TYR A 397 33.52 -26.15 29.33
CA TYR A 397 32.16 -26.66 29.07
C TYR A 397 32.06 -27.30 27.68
N ARG A 398 32.60 -26.65 26.64
CA ARG A 398 32.60 -27.19 25.27
C ARG A 398 33.25 -28.57 25.23
N LEU A 399 34.44 -28.68 25.80
CA LEU A 399 35.22 -29.91 25.84
C LEU A 399 34.50 -31.01 26.62
N GLY A 400 34.01 -30.70 27.83
CA GLY A 400 33.28 -31.67 28.66
C GLY A 400 31.97 -32.13 28.02
N ALA A 401 31.21 -31.22 27.41
CA ALA A 401 29.96 -31.56 26.74
C ALA A 401 30.20 -32.42 25.48
N ILE A 402 31.22 -32.11 24.67
CA ILE A 402 31.56 -32.92 23.50
C ILE A 402 32.08 -34.28 23.92
N HIS A 403 32.94 -34.37 24.95
CA HIS A 403 33.41 -35.63 25.51
C HIS A 403 32.23 -36.52 25.94
N ALA A 404 31.28 -35.99 26.69
CA ALA A 404 30.08 -36.72 27.09
C ALA A 404 29.22 -37.17 25.89
N LEU A 405 29.08 -36.34 24.86
CA LEU A 405 28.30 -36.67 23.66
C LEU A 405 28.97 -37.74 22.80
N VAL A 406 30.31 -37.79 22.72
CA VAL A 406 31.05 -38.85 22.02
C VAL A 406 30.76 -40.22 22.65
N TYR A 407 30.68 -40.31 23.99
CA TYR A 407 30.36 -41.57 24.67
C TYR A 407 28.88 -41.96 24.60
N LYS A 408 27.99 -41.06 24.14
CA LYS A 408 26.59 -41.40 23.82
C LYS A 408 26.40 -41.95 22.40
N LEU A 409 27.44 -41.94 21.56
CA LEU A 409 27.37 -42.53 20.22
C LEU A 409 27.21 -44.05 20.30
N PRO A 410 26.49 -44.68 19.35
CA PRO A 410 26.50 -46.13 19.19
C PRO A 410 27.94 -46.66 19.07
N ASP A 411 28.19 -47.89 19.55
CA ASP A 411 29.56 -48.41 19.66
C ASP A 411 30.32 -48.41 18.32
N LYS A 412 29.67 -48.86 17.23
CA LYS A 412 30.27 -48.83 15.89
C LYS A 412 30.59 -47.40 15.42
N ASN A 413 29.71 -46.44 15.69
CA ASN A 413 29.93 -45.04 15.32
C ASN A 413 31.07 -44.42 16.12
N ARG A 414 31.17 -44.75 17.42
CA ARG A 414 32.26 -44.30 18.30
C ARG A 414 33.60 -44.88 17.87
N GLU A 415 33.66 -46.18 17.57
CA GLU A 415 34.87 -46.85 17.06
C GLU A 415 35.31 -46.24 15.72
N MET A 416 34.38 -46.07 14.76
CA MET A 416 34.69 -45.44 13.48
C MET A 416 35.21 -44.01 13.67
N LEU A 417 34.58 -43.23 14.56
CA LEU A 417 35.00 -41.87 14.86
C LEU A 417 36.39 -41.85 15.49
N GLU A 418 36.68 -42.74 16.44
CA GLU A 418 37.99 -42.86 17.08
C GLU A 418 39.10 -43.15 16.07
N LEU A 419 38.90 -44.14 15.19
CA LEU A 419 39.85 -44.49 14.12
C LEU A 419 40.13 -43.30 13.21
N LEU A 420 39.08 -42.56 12.83
CA LEU A 420 39.20 -41.39 11.96
C LEU A 420 39.93 -40.27 12.68
N ILE A 421 39.52 -39.88 13.89
CA ILE A 421 40.13 -38.76 14.61
C ILE A 421 41.60 -39.08 14.94
N GLN A 422 41.93 -40.32 15.33
CA GLN A 422 43.31 -40.74 15.54
C GLN A 422 44.16 -40.54 14.27
N HIS A 423 43.63 -40.91 13.10
CA HIS A 423 44.30 -40.64 11.83
C HIS A 423 44.46 -39.13 11.55
N LEU A 424 43.43 -38.31 11.82
CA LEU A 424 43.53 -36.87 11.62
C LEU A 424 44.54 -36.21 12.56
N VAL A 425 44.70 -36.73 13.79
CA VAL A 425 45.76 -36.29 14.72
C VAL A 425 47.13 -36.54 14.09
N ASN A 426 47.39 -37.75 13.60
CA ASN A 426 48.66 -38.09 12.92
C ASN A 426 48.93 -37.19 11.70
N ILE A 427 47.90 -36.88 10.90
CA ILE A 427 48.01 -35.92 9.79
C ILE A 427 48.39 -34.51 10.29
N CYS A 428 47.76 -34.04 11.37
CA CYS A 428 48.01 -32.71 11.95
C CYS A 428 49.40 -32.59 12.60
N GLU A 429 49.97 -33.67 13.11
CA GLU A 429 51.36 -33.70 13.62
C GLU A 429 52.37 -33.38 12.51
N HIS A 430 52.05 -33.72 11.26
CA HIS A 430 52.85 -33.42 10.06
C HIS A 430 52.47 -32.09 9.37
N SER A 431 51.69 -31.23 10.04
CA SER A 431 51.15 -29.98 9.49
C SER A 431 52.20 -28.99 8.97
N ARG A 432 53.46 -29.10 9.41
CA ARG A 432 54.58 -28.29 8.89
C ARG A 432 54.88 -28.57 7.41
N GLU A 433 54.61 -29.78 6.94
CA GLU A 433 54.86 -30.21 5.55
C GLU A 433 53.56 -30.25 4.74
N ASN A 434 52.51 -30.87 5.26
CA ASN A 434 51.25 -31.03 4.53
C ASN A 434 50.31 -29.81 4.60
N LEU A 435 50.60 -28.82 5.44
CA LEU A 435 49.81 -27.58 5.64
C LEU A 435 48.39 -27.79 6.18
N MET A 436 48.10 -28.94 6.79
CA MET A 436 46.79 -29.27 7.35
C MET A 436 46.78 -29.17 8.89
N SER A 437 46.31 -28.04 9.41
CA SER A 437 46.06 -27.84 10.85
C SER A 437 44.74 -28.48 11.32
N PRO A 438 44.52 -28.65 12.64
CA PRO A 438 43.24 -29.12 13.18
C PRO A 438 42.03 -28.32 12.67
N SER A 439 42.17 -27.00 12.57
CA SER A 439 41.14 -26.12 12.00
C SER A 439 40.85 -26.41 10.53
N ASN A 440 41.90 -26.59 9.71
CA ASN A 440 41.76 -26.94 8.28
C ASN A 440 41.08 -28.32 8.11
N MET A 441 41.44 -29.29 8.94
CA MET A 441 40.82 -30.61 8.96
C MET A 441 39.36 -30.53 9.44
N GLY A 442 39.06 -29.68 10.41
CA GLY A 442 37.70 -29.39 10.89
C GLY A 442 36.79 -28.89 9.77
N VAL A 443 37.26 -27.98 8.91
CA VAL A 443 36.48 -27.49 7.75
C VAL A 443 36.12 -28.60 6.76
N ILE A 444 36.99 -29.60 6.59
CA ILE A 444 36.78 -30.70 5.63
C ILE A 444 35.90 -31.78 6.25
N PHE A 445 36.20 -32.19 7.48
CA PHE A 445 35.54 -33.32 8.13
C PHE A 445 34.29 -32.94 8.93
N GLY A 446 34.10 -31.68 9.32
CA GLY A 446 32.88 -31.18 9.95
C GLY A 446 31.62 -31.54 9.16
N PRO A 447 31.44 -31.07 7.91
CA PRO A 447 30.30 -31.44 7.08
C PRO A 447 30.30 -32.90 6.63
N THR A 448 31.47 -33.57 6.64
CA THR A 448 31.59 -34.99 6.26
C THR A 448 31.04 -35.92 7.35
N LEU A 449 31.28 -35.59 8.62
CA LEU A 449 30.92 -36.43 9.78
C LEU A 449 29.61 -35.99 10.46
N MET A 450 29.15 -34.75 10.24
CA MET A 450 27.99 -34.16 10.91
C MET A 450 26.95 -33.58 9.93
N ARG A 451 26.60 -34.34 8.89
CA ARG A 451 25.55 -33.96 7.94
C ARG A 451 24.23 -33.64 8.67
N ALA A 452 23.62 -32.49 8.35
CA ALA A 452 22.29 -32.16 8.87
C ALA A 452 21.21 -33.00 8.18
N GLN A 453 20.12 -33.34 8.89
CA GLN A 453 19.02 -34.13 8.32
C GLN A 453 18.17 -33.33 7.31
N GLU A 454 18.17 -31.99 7.42
CA GLU A 454 17.37 -31.10 6.58
C GLU A 454 18.25 -30.00 5.96
N ASP A 455 18.07 -29.75 4.66
CA ASP A 455 18.77 -28.70 3.89
C ASP A 455 18.12 -27.32 4.08
N THR A 456 18.23 -26.78 5.30
CA THR A 456 17.70 -25.44 5.64
C THR A 456 18.79 -24.37 5.71
N VAL A 457 18.41 -23.10 5.55
CA VAL A 457 19.34 -21.95 5.74
C VAL A 457 19.94 -21.95 7.15
N ALA A 458 19.16 -22.35 8.16
CA ALA A 458 19.62 -22.48 9.54
C ALA A 458 20.66 -23.61 9.68
N ALA A 459 20.53 -24.71 8.94
CA ALA A 459 21.52 -25.79 8.91
C ALA A 459 22.84 -25.32 8.27
N MET A 460 22.80 -24.52 7.20
CA MET A 460 23.99 -23.93 6.57
C MET A 460 24.77 -23.01 7.53
N MET A 461 24.08 -22.20 8.34
CA MET A 461 24.72 -21.34 9.35
C MET A 461 25.37 -22.13 10.49
N ASN A 462 24.98 -23.39 10.70
CA ASN A 462 25.54 -24.26 11.74
C ASN A 462 26.81 -25.00 11.32
N ILE A 463 27.19 -25.00 10.03
CA ILE A 463 28.38 -25.72 9.52
C ILE A 463 29.65 -25.30 10.26
N LYS A 464 29.82 -24.00 10.53
CA LYS A 464 30.98 -23.50 11.28
C LYS A 464 31.16 -24.15 12.66
N PHE A 465 30.06 -24.56 13.30
CA PHE A 465 30.11 -25.24 14.60
C PHE A 465 30.42 -26.73 14.46
N GLN A 466 30.09 -27.37 13.33
CA GLN A 466 30.52 -28.74 13.04
C GLN A 466 32.05 -28.80 12.88
N ASN A 467 32.62 -27.78 12.22
CA ASN A 467 34.07 -27.65 12.08
C ASN A 467 34.74 -27.56 13.46
N ILE A 468 34.18 -26.74 14.36
CA ILE A 468 34.65 -26.60 15.75
C ILE A 468 34.59 -27.92 16.51
N VAL A 469 33.53 -28.73 16.34
CA VAL A 469 33.44 -30.04 16.99
C VAL A 469 34.60 -30.94 16.56
N VAL A 470 34.85 -31.04 15.26
CA VAL A 470 35.95 -31.87 14.74
C VAL A 470 37.32 -31.34 15.16
N GLU A 471 37.50 -30.02 15.18
CA GLU A 471 38.73 -29.39 15.66
C GLU A 471 39.02 -29.76 17.13
N ILE A 472 38.03 -29.68 18.02
CA ILE A 472 38.15 -30.09 19.44
C ILE A 472 38.49 -31.58 19.56
N LEU A 473 37.87 -32.44 18.74
CA LEU A 473 38.13 -33.88 18.75
C LEU A 473 39.59 -34.17 18.41
N ILE A 474 40.17 -33.45 17.45
CA ILE A 474 41.58 -33.59 17.06
C ILE A 474 42.50 -33.03 18.17
N GLU A 475 42.27 -31.79 18.61
CA GLU A 475 43.14 -31.12 19.60
C GLU A 475 43.16 -31.82 20.97
N HIS A 476 42.04 -32.44 21.36
CA HIS A 476 41.88 -33.08 22.66
C HIS A 476 41.66 -34.59 22.58
N PHE A 477 42.11 -35.24 21.49
CA PHE A 477 41.94 -36.67 21.26
C PHE A 477 42.34 -37.52 22.48
N GLY A 478 43.55 -37.30 23.01
CA GLY A 478 44.03 -38.04 24.18
C GLY A 478 43.11 -37.90 25.39
N LYS A 479 42.60 -36.70 25.69
CA LYS A 479 41.71 -36.47 26.83
C LYS A 479 40.32 -37.07 26.64
N ILE A 480 39.78 -36.98 25.42
CA ILE A 480 38.44 -37.49 25.10
C ILE A 480 38.44 -39.02 25.10
N TYR A 481 39.46 -39.69 24.55
CA TYR A 481 39.47 -41.14 24.41
C TYR A 481 40.24 -41.90 25.52
N SER A 482 40.75 -41.22 26.55
CA SER A 482 41.39 -41.87 27.72
C SER A 482 40.42 -42.66 28.61
N GLY A 483 39.11 -42.45 28.48
CA GLY A 483 38.08 -43.11 29.29
C GLY A 483 36.75 -42.36 29.25
N PRO A 484 35.65 -43.01 29.70
CA PRO A 484 34.37 -42.34 29.83
C PRO A 484 34.50 -41.14 30.79
N PRO A 485 33.69 -40.07 30.61
CA PRO A 485 33.68 -38.95 31.54
C PRO A 485 33.44 -39.43 32.97
N GLU A 486 34.21 -38.95 33.95
CA GLU A 486 33.98 -39.27 35.36
C GLU A 486 32.59 -38.75 35.80
N ASP A 487 31.82 -39.59 36.50
CA ASP A 487 30.43 -39.32 36.90
C ASP A 487 30.29 -38.28 38.04
N THR A 488 31.25 -37.36 38.17
CA THR A 488 31.28 -36.35 39.23
C THR A 488 31.19 -34.95 38.65
N ALA A 489 30.11 -34.26 39.04
CA ALA A 489 29.64 -32.93 38.63
C ALA A 489 28.81 -32.89 37.34
N ALA A 490 27.52 -32.58 37.51
CA ALA A 490 26.66 -32.10 36.44
C ALA A 490 27.43 -31.07 35.58
N PRO A 491 27.26 -31.08 34.24
CA PRO A 491 27.95 -30.14 33.37
C PRO A 491 27.72 -28.71 33.89
N PRO A 492 28.76 -27.85 33.98
CA PRO A 492 28.59 -26.51 34.52
C PRO A 492 27.48 -25.82 33.74
N VAL A 493 26.40 -25.48 34.45
CA VAL A 493 25.24 -24.81 33.87
C VAL A 493 25.78 -23.56 33.17
N PRO A 494 25.52 -23.36 31.86
CA PRO A 494 25.99 -22.17 31.18
C PRO A 494 25.49 -20.94 31.93
N PRO A 495 26.32 -19.88 32.11
CA PRO A 495 25.85 -18.68 32.79
C PRO A 495 24.57 -18.19 32.09
N PRO A 496 23.57 -17.72 32.87
CA PRO A 496 22.31 -17.28 32.28
C PRO A 496 22.61 -16.23 31.21
N ARG A 497 22.15 -16.50 29.98
CA ARG A 497 22.16 -15.51 28.91
C ARG A 497 21.53 -14.24 29.48
N VAL A 498 22.29 -13.16 29.53
CA VAL A 498 21.74 -11.81 29.71
C VAL A 498 20.65 -11.68 28.66
N THR A 499 19.41 -11.62 29.12
CA THR A 499 18.28 -11.46 28.22
C THR A 499 18.49 -10.16 27.45
N ALA A 500 18.52 -10.25 26.12
CA ALA A 500 18.37 -9.07 25.30
C ALA A 500 17.11 -8.34 25.78
N ARG A 501 17.29 -7.09 26.23
CA ARG A 501 16.18 -6.22 26.62
C ARG A 501 15.13 -6.29 25.51
N ARG A 502 13.96 -6.84 25.82
CA ARG A 502 12.79 -6.71 24.96
C ARG A 502 12.53 -5.22 24.81
N HIS A 503 12.81 -4.66 23.63
CA HIS A 503 12.14 -3.45 23.20
C HIS A 503 10.65 -3.75 23.18
N LYS A 504 9.93 -3.29 24.21
CA LYS A 504 8.48 -3.22 24.16
C LYS A 504 8.13 -2.27 23.01
N PRO A 505 7.18 -2.63 22.12
CA PRO A 505 6.58 -1.65 21.24
C PRO A 505 5.96 -0.55 22.10
N ILE A 506 6.14 0.71 21.74
CA ILE A 506 5.40 1.83 22.33
C ILE A 506 3.94 1.65 21.89
N THR A 507 3.15 1.00 22.73
CA THR A 507 1.68 1.04 22.64
C THR A 507 1.22 2.36 23.25
N ILE A 508 0.72 3.27 22.42
CA ILE A 508 -0.08 4.41 22.87
C ILE A 508 -1.39 3.81 23.41
N SER A 509 -1.45 3.63 24.74
CA SER A 509 -2.69 3.29 25.42
C SER A 509 -3.58 4.54 25.48
N LYS A 510 -4.77 4.43 24.89
CA LYS A 510 -5.88 5.36 25.12
C LYS A 510 -6.18 5.38 26.62
N ARG A 511 -6.00 6.54 27.26
CA ARG A 511 -6.48 6.77 28.63
C ARG A 511 -8.02 6.75 28.64
N PRO A 512 -8.66 6.23 29.71
CA PRO A 512 -10.10 6.37 29.91
C PRO A 512 -10.48 7.84 30.13
N LEU A 513 -11.64 8.25 29.58
CA LEU A 513 -12.22 9.57 29.84
C LEU A 513 -12.55 9.72 31.33
N ARG A 514 -12.11 10.85 31.89
CA ARG A 514 -12.49 11.31 33.23
C ARG A 514 -13.84 12.03 33.11
N GLU A 515 -14.81 11.61 33.91
CA GLU A 515 -16.12 12.25 34.05
C GLU A 515 -15.95 13.72 34.51
N ARG A 516 -16.71 14.61 33.86
CA ARG A 516 -16.88 16.02 34.27
C ARG A 516 -18.33 16.24 34.71
N PRO A 517 -18.56 16.98 35.81
CA PRO A 517 -19.90 17.33 36.24
C PRO A 517 -20.49 18.45 35.38
N VAL A 518 -21.81 18.45 35.29
CA VAL A 518 -22.68 19.42 34.60
C VAL A 518 -22.68 20.75 35.36
N PHE A 519 -22.51 21.88 34.66
CA PHE A 519 -23.37 23.07 34.79
C PHE A 519 -23.14 24.10 33.66
N PHE A 520 -24.27 24.61 33.16
CA PHE A 520 -24.61 25.68 32.20
C PHE A 520 -23.57 26.69 31.66
N GLY A 521 -23.68 26.97 30.34
CA GLY A 521 -24.03 28.32 29.86
C GLY A 521 -23.15 29.02 28.79
N ALA A 522 -23.75 29.20 27.60
CA ALA A 522 -23.60 30.28 26.60
C ALA A 522 -22.48 30.29 25.53
N SER A 523 -22.93 30.59 24.30
CA SER A 523 -22.24 30.72 23.01
C SER A 523 -21.82 32.16 22.67
N LEU A 524 -20.83 32.28 21.74
CA LEU A 524 -20.65 33.21 20.58
C LEU A 524 -20.94 34.72 20.81
N GLU A 525 -20.22 35.72 20.28
CA GLU A 525 -19.18 35.88 19.26
C GLU A 525 -18.65 37.35 19.34
N GLU A 526 -17.44 37.56 18.80
CA GLU A 526 -16.89 38.77 18.15
C GLU A 526 -16.90 40.22 18.70
N SER A 527 -15.67 40.77 18.68
CA SER A 527 -15.25 42.07 18.12
C SER A 527 -15.34 43.39 18.93
N GLY A 528 -14.16 44.00 19.14
CA GLY A 528 -13.95 45.42 18.83
C GLY A 528 -13.58 46.41 19.95
N ALA A 529 -12.27 46.70 20.05
CA ALA A 529 -11.65 48.03 20.28
C ALA A 529 -11.75 48.78 21.63
N ASP A 530 -10.55 49.00 22.19
CA ASP A 530 -9.95 50.25 22.70
C ASP A 530 -10.33 50.94 24.03
N GLN A 531 -9.23 51.26 24.74
CA GLN A 531 -8.94 52.43 25.60
C GLN A 531 -9.21 52.40 27.13
N GLN A 532 -8.07 52.34 27.84
CA GLN A 532 -7.60 53.21 28.96
C GLN A 532 -8.53 53.54 30.15
N GLY A 533 -8.15 53.02 31.32
CA GLY A 533 -7.57 53.85 32.39
C GLY A 533 -8.48 54.71 33.30
N GLN A 534 -8.67 54.20 34.53
CA GLN A 534 -8.59 54.91 35.83
C GLN A 534 -9.73 55.83 36.36
N THR A 535 -10.30 55.36 37.49
CA THR A 535 -10.56 56.06 38.80
C THR A 535 -11.90 56.81 39.00
N PRO A 536 -12.34 57.12 40.26
CA PRO A 536 -13.50 56.47 40.89
C PRO A 536 -14.52 57.48 41.48
N ASN A 537 -15.45 57.00 42.32
CA ASN A 537 -16.57 57.69 43.01
C ASN A 537 -17.88 57.69 42.20
N GLY A 538 -19.07 57.49 42.76
CA GLY A 538 -19.51 57.18 44.11
C GLY A 538 -21.04 57.16 44.13
N SER A 539 -21.60 56.31 44.98
CA SER A 539 -22.95 56.37 45.57
C SER A 539 -24.21 56.39 44.68
N SER A 540 -24.95 55.27 44.80
CA SER A 540 -26.32 55.22 45.35
C SER A 540 -27.54 55.37 44.42
N ILE A 541 -28.44 54.38 44.61
CA ILE A 541 -29.91 54.47 44.73
C ILE A 541 -30.76 53.97 43.54
N VAL A 542 -31.41 52.82 43.81
CA VAL A 542 -32.83 52.45 43.58
C VAL A 542 -33.21 51.67 42.32
N SER A 543 -33.43 50.37 42.56
CA SER A 543 -34.64 49.57 42.28
C SER A 543 -35.55 50.00 41.12
N MET A 544 -35.80 49.05 40.21
CA MET A 544 -37.16 48.52 39.98
C MET A 544 -37.12 47.18 39.23
N GLU A 545 -38.06 46.32 39.62
CA GLU A 545 -38.26 44.93 39.20
C GLU A 545 -38.55 44.73 37.71
N ALA A 546 -38.16 43.57 37.20
CA ALA A 546 -38.60 43.03 35.92
C ALA A 546 -39.96 42.29 36.07
N PRO A 547 -40.93 42.44 35.15
CA PRO A 547 -42.12 41.60 35.13
C PRO A 547 -41.86 40.23 34.49
N LYS A 548 -42.42 39.18 35.09
CA LYS A 548 -42.47 37.80 34.55
C LYS A 548 -43.40 37.71 33.32
N PRO A 549 -43.13 36.83 32.33
CA PRO A 549 -44.00 36.63 31.18
C PRO A 549 -45.22 35.74 31.49
N LEU A 550 -46.36 36.10 30.91
CA LEU A 550 -47.63 35.37 30.95
C LEU A 550 -47.66 34.21 29.94
N LEU A 551 -48.06 33.03 30.43
CA LEU A 551 -48.40 31.84 29.63
C LEU A 551 -49.68 32.07 28.83
N ARG A 552 -49.63 31.75 27.53
CA ARG A 552 -50.75 31.87 26.59
C ARG A 552 -51.62 30.60 26.61
N SER A 553 -52.92 30.80 26.84
CA SER A 553 -54.00 29.80 26.86
C SER A 553 -54.35 29.25 25.47
N ARG A 554 -54.65 27.94 25.40
CA ARG A 554 -55.27 27.26 24.26
C ARG A 554 -56.77 27.58 24.17
N LEU A 555 -57.29 27.67 22.94
CA LEU A 555 -58.72 27.77 22.59
C LEU A 555 -59.19 26.52 21.82
N PRO A 556 -60.51 26.24 21.73
CA PRO A 556 -61.07 24.88 21.71
C PRO A 556 -61.53 24.36 20.33
N THR A 557 -61.67 23.03 20.27
CA THR A 557 -62.15 22.20 19.16
C THR A 557 -63.68 22.30 18.93
N PRO A 558 -64.20 22.14 17.70
CA PRO A 558 -65.63 22.06 17.44
C PRO A 558 -66.17 20.61 17.51
N ARG A 559 -67.42 20.48 17.97
CA ARG A 559 -68.23 19.25 17.91
C ARG A 559 -68.94 19.14 16.56
N LEU A 560 -68.98 17.93 16.00
CA LEU A 560 -70.03 17.46 15.08
C LEU A 560 -70.33 16.01 15.48
N GLY A 561 -71.60 15.73 15.79
CA GLY A 561 -72.11 14.38 15.94
C GLY A 561 -73.03 14.05 14.77
N ALA A 562 -73.03 12.79 14.34
CA ALA A 562 -74.22 11.97 14.09
C ALA A 562 -73.80 10.64 13.43
N GLU A 563 -74.15 9.56 14.12
CA GLU A 563 -74.74 8.30 13.62
C GLU A 563 -74.02 7.43 12.56
N GLU A 564 -73.59 6.26 13.06
CA GLU A 564 -73.49 4.92 12.43
C GLU A 564 -74.81 4.48 11.72
N PRO A 565 -74.92 3.33 10.98
CA PRO A 565 -74.13 2.08 11.13
C PRO A 565 -73.78 1.25 9.85
N THR A 566 -72.87 0.29 10.06
CA THR A 566 -72.78 -1.06 9.44
C THR A 566 -72.74 -1.22 7.90
N ARG A 567 -71.61 -1.70 7.38
CA ARG A 567 -71.38 -3.12 7.02
C ARG A 567 -69.91 -3.41 6.80
#